data_AF-A0A380S456-F1
#
_entry.id   AF-A0A380S456-F1
#
_cell.length_a   1.000
_cell.length_b   1.000
_cell.length_c   1.000
_cell.angle_alpha   90.00
_cell.angle_beta   90.00
_cell.angle_gamma   90.00
#
_symmetry.space_group_name_H-M   'P 1'
#
loop_
_entity.id
_entity.type
_entity.pdbx_description
1 polymer ?
#
loop_
_entity_poly.entity_id
_entity_poly.type
_entity_poly.pdbx_seq_one_letter_code
_entity_poly.pdbx_strand_id
1 'polypeptide(L)'
;MGIISIYKNMRFIRQKYLTSCGIACVAMIVGKSHETIMQKAIELFQWQCEDFEDNSRTSRKMIKILLEAFGFEGAFKSFSSWDNIEGLNLVAVRYNSKTGNWHWVVAKRDKTVLKIYDPEKDSPIAFQKNEKPDGRTYRGKWFLRII
;
A
#
# COMPACT_ATOMS: atom_id res chain seq x y z
N MET A 1 15.85 -20.18 1.92
CA MET A 1 16.08 -19.41 0.67
C MET A 1 14.90 -18.45 0.40
N GLY A 2 14.42 -17.70 1.41
CA GLY A 2 12.97 -17.54 1.57
C GLY A 2 12.30 -16.16 1.46
N ILE A 3 12.97 -15.02 1.63
CA ILE A 3 12.26 -13.71 1.69
C ILE A 3 12.98 -12.60 0.90
N ILE A 4 14.30 -12.69 0.74
CA ILE A 4 15.10 -11.62 0.10
C ILE A 4 14.88 -11.56 -1.43
N SER A 5 14.50 -12.67 -2.07
CA SER A 5 14.34 -12.73 -3.54
C SER A 5 13.02 -12.12 -4.04
N ILE A 6 11.96 -12.07 -3.24
CA ILE A 6 10.64 -11.57 -3.68
C ILE A 6 10.62 -10.04 -3.87
N TYR A 7 11.45 -9.30 -3.13
CA TYR A 7 11.49 -7.83 -3.23
C TYR A 7 12.31 -7.28 -4.41
N LYS A 8 13.05 -8.16 -5.11
CA LYS A 8 13.97 -7.74 -6.16
C LYS A 8 13.22 -7.22 -7.40
N ASN A 9 12.01 -7.71 -7.67
CA ASN A 9 11.15 -7.28 -8.77
C ASN A 9 9.67 -7.26 -8.36
N MET A 10 9.28 -6.31 -7.51
CA MET A 10 7.86 -6.09 -7.18
C MET A 10 7.11 -5.59 -8.42
N ARG A 11 6.11 -6.34 -8.89
CA ARG A 11 5.26 -5.94 -10.01
C ARG A 11 4.34 -4.81 -9.57
N PHE A 12 4.27 -3.73 -10.36
CA PHE A 12 3.31 -2.67 -10.14
C PHE A 12 1.89 -3.17 -10.46
N ILE A 13 0.94 -2.96 -9.56
CA ILE A 13 -0.45 -3.37 -9.71
C ILE A 13 -1.32 -2.14 -9.48
N ARG A 14 -2.12 -1.80 -10.51
CA ARG A 14 -3.11 -0.74 -10.43
C ARG A 14 -4.36 -1.22 -9.72
N GLN A 15 -5.07 -0.29 -9.09
CA GLN A 15 -6.38 -0.59 -8.55
C GLN A 15 -7.38 -0.84 -9.68
N LYS A 16 -8.15 -1.92 -9.59
CA LYS A 16 -9.23 -2.23 -10.55
C LYS A 16 -10.50 -1.46 -10.26
N TYR A 17 -10.76 -1.24 -8.98
CA TYR A 17 -11.90 -0.48 -8.46
C TYR A 17 -11.41 0.73 -7.66
N LEU A 18 -12.20 1.81 -7.62
CA LEU A 18 -11.86 3.06 -6.95
C LEU A 18 -11.53 2.89 -5.45
N THR A 19 -12.11 1.87 -4.82
CA THR A 19 -11.97 1.56 -3.39
C THR A 19 -10.84 0.57 -3.10
N SER A 20 -10.25 -0.03 -4.14
CA SER A 20 -9.36 -1.19 -4.03
C SER A 20 -7.87 -0.84 -3.91
N CYS A 21 -7.50 0.40 -3.58
CA CYS A 21 -6.09 0.83 -3.45
C CYS A 21 -5.28 -0.04 -2.48
N GLY A 22 -5.83 -0.39 -1.30
CA GLY A 22 -5.09 -1.24 -0.37
C GLY A 22 -5.08 -2.72 -0.75
N ILE A 23 -6.08 -3.21 -1.49
CA ILE A 23 -6.03 -4.56 -2.12
C ILE A 23 -4.87 -4.61 -3.12
N ALA A 24 -4.74 -3.59 -3.97
CA ALA A 24 -3.61 -3.47 -4.89
C ALA A 24 -2.27 -3.37 -4.15
N CYS A 25 -2.19 -2.61 -3.05
CA CYS A 25 -0.98 -2.52 -2.23
C CYS A 25 -0.57 -3.87 -1.63
N VAL A 26 -1.52 -4.60 -1.04
CA VAL A 26 -1.26 -5.94 -0.51
C VAL A 26 -0.84 -6.89 -1.64
N ALA A 27 -1.48 -6.81 -2.81
CA ALA A 27 -1.13 -7.64 -3.96
C ALA A 27 0.33 -7.40 -4.42
N MET A 28 0.77 -6.13 -4.43
CA MET A 28 2.15 -5.78 -4.74
C MET A 28 3.13 -6.37 -3.70
N ILE A 29 2.84 -6.21 -2.41
CA ILE A 29 3.71 -6.69 -1.32
C ILE A 29 3.83 -8.21 -1.32
N VAL A 30 2.70 -8.91 -1.44
CA VAL A 30 2.62 -10.37 -1.39
C VAL A 30 3.10 -11.01 -2.70
N GLY A 31 3.13 -10.27 -3.80
CA GLY A 31 3.48 -10.79 -5.11
C GLY A 31 2.38 -11.67 -5.72
N LYS A 32 1.11 -11.30 -5.53
CA LYS A 32 -0.07 -11.99 -6.07
C LYS A 32 -0.88 -11.08 -6.97
N SER A 33 -1.89 -11.62 -7.66
CA SER A 33 -2.78 -10.79 -8.46
C SER A 33 -3.75 -10.00 -7.57
N HIS A 34 -4.33 -8.93 -8.12
CA HIS A 34 -5.36 -8.14 -7.44
C HIS A 34 -6.55 -9.03 -7.04
N GLU A 35 -6.98 -9.92 -7.93
CA GLU A 35 -8.09 -10.85 -7.73
C GLU A 35 -7.82 -11.85 -6.62
N THR A 36 -6.61 -12.38 -6.50
CA THR A 36 -6.25 -13.29 -5.40
C THR A 36 -6.44 -12.60 -4.05
N ILE A 37 -5.98 -11.36 -3.92
CA ILE A 37 -6.12 -10.61 -2.66
C ILE A 37 -7.57 -10.21 -2.43
N MET A 38 -8.28 -9.80 -3.48
CA MET A 38 -9.70 -9.47 -3.42
C MET A 38 -10.53 -10.66 -2.95
N GLN A 39 -10.31 -11.85 -3.52
CA GLN A 39 -10.99 -13.08 -3.11
C GLN A 39 -10.73 -13.40 -1.64
N LYS A 40 -9.48 -13.22 -1.18
CA LYS A 40 -9.15 -13.41 0.23
C LYS A 40 -9.83 -12.38 1.13
N ALA A 41 -9.99 -11.14 0.67
CA ALA A 41 -10.71 -10.10 1.40
C ALA A 41 -12.23 -10.38 1.45
N ILE A 42 -12.82 -10.93 0.39
CA ILE A 42 -14.20 -11.41 0.36
C ILE A 42 -14.38 -12.53 1.39
N GLU A 43 -13.48 -13.52 1.40
CA GLU A 43 -13.53 -14.66 2.32
C GLU A 43 -13.43 -14.21 3.79
N LEU A 44 -12.49 -13.31 4.11
CA LEU A 44 -12.21 -12.92 5.49
C LEU A 44 -13.17 -11.85 6.04
N PHE A 45 -13.71 -10.99 5.17
CA PHE A 45 -14.44 -9.78 5.61
C PHE A 45 -15.73 -9.50 4.84
N GLN A 46 -16.12 -10.36 3.90
CA GLN A 46 -17.22 -10.08 2.95
C GLN A 46 -16.99 -8.75 2.22
N TRP A 47 -15.73 -8.46 1.87
CA TRP A 47 -15.37 -7.23 1.16
C TRP A 47 -16.11 -7.12 -0.17
N GLN A 48 -16.69 -5.96 -0.46
CA GLN A 48 -17.44 -5.72 -1.70
C GLN A 48 -16.80 -4.58 -2.50
N CYS A 49 -16.90 -4.68 -3.83
CA CYS A 49 -16.34 -3.72 -4.77
C CYS A 49 -17.32 -2.62 -5.21
N GLU A 50 -18.56 -2.62 -4.72
CA GLU A 50 -19.66 -1.76 -5.17
C GLU A 50 -19.51 -0.29 -4.72
N ASP A 51 -18.67 0.42 -5.47
CA ASP A 51 -18.91 1.58 -6.32
C ASP A 51 -19.81 2.79 -5.93
N PHE A 52 -19.21 3.95 -6.29
CA PHE A 52 -19.68 5.34 -6.40
C PHE A 52 -20.04 6.06 -5.10
N GLU A 53 -19.24 7.08 -4.80
CA GLU A 53 -19.42 8.01 -3.69
C GLU A 53 -19.03 7.41 -2.32
N ASP A 54 -17.76 7.65 -1.99
CA ASP A 54 -17.34 7.88 -0.61
C ASP A 54 -17.19 6.66 0.34
N ASN A 55 -17.31 5.38 -0.06
CA ASN A 55 -17.22 4.29 0.93
C ASN A 55 -16.36 3.08 0.54
N SER A 56 -15.67 2.51 1.55
CA SER A 56 -15.02 1.18 1.61
C SER A 56 -13.56 0.99 1.14
N ARG A 57 -12.62 1.83 1.61
CA ARG A 57 -11.18 1.49 1.51
C ARG A 57 -10.77 0.51 2.61
N THR A 58 -9.85 -0.39 2.30
CA THR A 58 -9.25 -1.32 3.27
C THR A 58 -8.70 -0.57 4.48
N SER A 59 -9.23 -0.86 5.68
CA SER A 59 -8.73 -0.26 6.92
C SER A 59 -7.33 -0.76 7.29
N ARG A 60 -6.65 -0.07 8.22
CA ARG A 60 -5.38 -0.57 8.81
C ARG A 60 -5.52 -2.00 9.32
N LYS A 61 -6.63 -2.31 10.00
CA LYS A 61 -6.88 -3.65 10.54
C LYS A 61 -7.00 -4.70 9.43
N MET A 62 -7.77 -4.40 8.38
CA MET A 62 -7.91 -5.30 7.24
C MET A 62 -6.60 -5.54 6.51
N ILE A 63 -5.81 -4.48 6.27
CA ILE A 63 -4.50 -4.60 5.62
C ILE A 63 -3.59 -5.50 6.44
N LYS A 64 -3.54 -5.31 7.76
CA LYS A 64 -2.72 -6.14 8.64
C LYS A 64 -3.14 -7.61 8.56
N ILE A 65 -4.42 -7.91 8.72
CA ILE A 65 -4.93 -9.29 8.66
C ILE A 65 -4.68 -9.91 7.28
N LEU A 66 -4.85 -9.16 6.18
CA LEU A 66 -4.54 -9.66 4.84
C LEU A 66 -3.06 -10.00 4.69
N LEU A 67 -2.16 -9.12 5.14
CA LEU A 67 -0.71 -9.38 5.08
C LEU A 67 -0.35 -10.63 5.90
N GLU A 68 -0.90 -10.76 7.12
CA GLU A 68 -0.69 -11.92 8.00
C GLU A 68 -1.21 -13.21 7.36
N ALA A 69 -2.35 -13.17 6.66
CA ALA A 69 -2.90 -14.32 5.94
C ALA A 69 -1.98 -14.83 4.81
N PHE A 70 -1.00 -14.03 4.37
CA PHE A 70 0.02 -14.42 3.40
C PHE A 70 1.43 -14.52 4.02
N GLY A 71 1.55 -14.56 5.34
CA GLY A 71 2.83 -14.76 6.05
C GLY A 71 3.70 -13.51 6.17
N PHE A 72 3.12 -12.32 6.02
CA PHE A 72 3.82 -11.05 6.24
C PHE A 72 3.40 -10.45 7.57
N GLU A 73 4.39 -10.03 8.35
CA GLU A 73 4.17 -9.42 9.66
C GLU A 73 4.52 -7.93 9.66
N GLY A 74 3.92 -7.18 10.59
CA GLY A 74 4.24 -5.78 10.79
C GLY A 74 3.27 -5.05 11.71
N ALA A 75 3.65 -3.83 12.07
CA ALA A 75 2.83 -2.95 12.88
C ALA A 75 2.78 -1.55 12.27
N PHE A 76 1.59 -0.95 12.28
CA PHE A 76 1.42 0.44 11.88
C PHE A 76 2.06 1.38 12.91
N LYS A 77 2.89 2.30 12.42
CA LYS A 77 3.53 3.38 13.17
C LYS A 77 3.10 4.73 12.61
N SER A 78 3.22 5.79 13.43
CA SER A 78 3.00 7.16 12.98
C SER A 78 4.05 7.55 11.93
N PHE A 79 3.60 8.10 10.81
CA PHE A 79 4.50 8.64 9.79
C PHE A 79 5.03 10.01 10.19
N SER A 80 6.33 10.23 10.03
CA SER A 80 6.99 11.51 10.31
C SER A 80 7.67 12.13 9.09
N SER A 81 8.39 11.33 8.29
CA SER A 81 9.07 11.79 7.07
C SER A 81 9.28 10.66 6.07
N TRP A 82 9.28 10.99 4.78
CA TRP A 82 9.70 10.08 3.70
C TRP A 82 11.18 9.69 3.78
N ASP A 83 11.98 10.46 4.51
CA ASP A 83 13.39 10.17 4.78
C ASP A 83 13.55 8.95 5.71
N ASN A 84 12.54 8.65 6.54
CA ASN A 84 12.53 7.53 7.48
C ASN A 84 12.01 6.22 6.87
N ILE A 85 11.59 6.25 5.60
CA ILE A 85 11.09 5.08 4.88
C ILE A 85 12.29 4.30 4.34
N GLU A 86 12.48 3.08 4.86
CA GLU A 86 13.54 2.15 4.47
C GLU A 86 12.96 0.80 4.06
N GLY A 87 13.56 0.15 3.06
CA GLY A 87 13.04 -1.13 2.57
C GLY A 87 11.63 -0.98 2.02
N LEU A 88 10.79 -2.01 2.17
CA LEU A 88 9.41 -2.02 1.68
C LEU A 88 8.42 -1.61 2.77
N ASN A 89 7.56 -0.64 2.46
CA ASN A 89 6.58 -0.09 3.38
C ASN A 89 5.23 0.10 2.69
N LEU A 90 4.17 -0.01 3.48
CA LEU A 90 2.82 0.43 3.11
C LEU A 90 2.51 1.73 3.85
N VAL A 91 2.05 2.77 3.16
CA VAL A 91 1.87 4.12 3.71
C VAL A 91 0.47 4.64 3.43
N ALA A 92 -0.21 5.18 4.45
CA ALA A 92 -1.43 5.96 4.32
C ALA A 92 -1.08 7.42 4.06
N VAL A 93 -1.50 7.99 2.92
CA VAL A 93 -1.01 9.30 2.45
C VAL A 93 -2.05 10.38 2.21
N ARG A 94 -3.32 10.03 1.99
CA ARG A 94 -4.39 11.02 1.76
C ARG A 94 -5.65 10.59 2.49
N TYR A 95 -6.05 11.37 3.49
CA TYR A 95 -7.31 11.15 4.20
C TYR A 95 -8.44 11.84 3.47
N ASN A 96 -9.53 11.12 3.24
CA ASN A 96 -10.79 11.73 2.83
C ASN A 96 -11.68 11.84 4.08
N SER A 97 -11.91 13.08 4.53
CA SER A 97 -12.69 13.37 5.75
C SER A 97 -14.16 13.04 5.63
N LYS A 98 -14.73 13.05 4.42
CA LYS A 98 -16.14 12.67 4.19
C LYS A 98 -16.37 11.19 4.47
N THR A 99 -15.32 10.38 4.31
CA THR A 99 -15.41 8.92 4.24
C THR A 99 -14.70 8.22 5.39
N GLY A 100 -13.86 8.95 6.12
CA GLY A 100 -13.00 8.35 7.13
C GLY A 100 -11.85 7.51 6.56
N ASN A 101 -11.59 7.55 5.25
CA ASN A 101 -10.73 6.59 4.58
C ASN A 101 -9.39 7.15 4.12
N TRP A 102 -8.36 6.29 4.14
CA TRP A 102 -7.01 6.60 3.67
C TRP A 102 -6.77 6.07 2.26
N HIS A 103 -6.08 6.87 1.44
CA HIS A 103 -5.39 6.37 0.26
C HIS A 103 -4.12 5.64 0.67
N TRP A 104 -3.90 4.47 0.09
CA TRP A 104 -2.77 3.59 0.39
C TRP A 104 -1.81 3.54 -0.79
N VAL A 105 -0.52 3.62 -0.49
CA VAL A 105 0.56 3.41 -1.47
C VAL A 105 1.59 2.45 -0.90
N VAL A 106 2.34 1.79 -1.79
CA VAL A 106 3.54 1.06 -1.40
C VAL A 106 4.75 1.95 -1.67
N ALA A 107 5.65 2.03 -0.71
CA ALA A 107 6.88 2.81 -0.79
C ALA A 107 8.07 1.89 -0.58
N LYS A 108 9.01 1.90 -1.52
CA LYS A 108 10.24 1.12 -1.44
C LYS A 108 11.44 2.04 -1.54
N ARG A 109 12.34 2.00 -0.55
CA ARG A 109 13.63 2.68 -0.64
C ARG A 109 14.74 1.67 -0.92
N ASP A 110 15.38 1.82 -2.07
CA ASP A 110 16.56 1.06 -2.48
C ASP A 110 17.77 2.00 -2.50
N LYS A 111 18.68 1.83 -1.53
CA LYS A 111 19.82 2.74 -1.29
C LYS A 111 19.37 4.20 -1.14
N THR A 112 19.56 5.00 -2.19
CA THR A 112 19.24 6.44 -2.20
C THR A 112 17.93 6.77 -2.89
N VAL A 113 17.33 5.82 -3.61
CA VAL A 113 16.13 6.06 -4.42
C VAL A 113 14.90 5.60 -3.69
N LEU A 114 13.94 6.51 -3.49
CA LEU A 114 12.59 6.19 -3.05
C LEU A 114 11.72 5.95 -4.28
N LYS A 115 11.01 4.82 -4.32
CA LYS A 115 9.97 4.55 -5.30
C LYS A 115 8.61 4.46 -4.62
N ILE A 116 7.64 5.20 -5.12
CA ILE A 116 6.24 5.12 -4.70
C ILE A 116 5.45 4.41 -5.79
N TYR A 117 4.77 3.34 -5.37
CA TYR A 117 3.88 2.53 -6.17
C TYR A 117 2.46 2.90 -5.75
N ASP A 118 1.91 3.89 -6.45
CA ASP A 118 0.57 4.43 -6.22
C ASP A 118 -0.44 3.72 -7.14
N PRO A 119 -1.39 2.93 -6.60
CA PRO A 119 -2.34 2.17 -7.42
C PRO A 119 -3.24 3.01 -8.33
N GLU A 120 -3.36 4.32 -8.09
CA GLU A 120 -4.10 5.25 -8.96
C GLU A 120 -3.31 5.67 -10.21
N LYS A 121 -1.99 5.44 -10.25
CA LYS A 121 -1.10 5.88 -11.33
C LYS A 121 -0.85 4.78 -12.37
N ASP A 122 -0.28 5.15 -13.51
CA ASP A 122 0.08 4.21 -14.56
C ASP A 122 1.44 3.54 -14.34
N SER A 123 2.31 4.15 -13.53
CA SER A 123 3.64 3.60 -13.20
C SER A 123 4.15 4.10 -11.83
N PRO A 124 5.16 3.42 -11.25
CA PRO A 124 5.82 3.89 -10.03
C PRO A 124 6.59 5.19 -10.25
N ILE A 125 6.57 6.07 -9.26
CA ILE A 125 7.28 7.36 -9.28
C ILE A 125 8.56 7.24 -8.47
N ALA A 126 9.69 7.64 -9.02
CA ALA A 126 10.99 7.61 -8.37
C ALA A 126 11.42 9.01 -7.91
N PHE A 127 12.00 9.08 -6.71
CA PHE A 127 12.56 10.28 -6.10
C PHE A 127 14.00 9.99 -5.69
N GLN A 128 14.92 10.83 -6.15
CA GLN A 128 16.34 10.78 -5.78
C GLN A 128 16.57 11.25 -4.34
N LYS A 129 17.82 11.12 -3.88
CA LYS A 129 18.23 11.66 -2.58
C LYS A 129 17.94 13.16 -2.55
N ASN A 130 17.29 13.63 -1.47
CA ASN A 130 16.83 15.02 -1.25
C ASN A 130 15.58 15.44 -2.04
N GLU A 131 15.07 14.64 -2.97
CA GLU A 131 13.75 14.86 -3.56
C GLU A 131 12.67 14.33 -2.63
N LYS A 132 11.54 15.04 -2.59
CA LYS A 132 10.40 14.66 -1.74
C LYS A 132 9.13 14.55 -2.58
N PRO A 133 8.29 13.54 -2.31
CA PRO A 133 6.94 13.49 -2.85
C PRO A 133 6.14 14.74 -2.48
N ASP A 134 5.20 15.14 -3.33
CA ASP A 134 4.38 16.32 -3.06
C ASP A 134 3.58 16.15 -1.76
N GLY A 135 3.54 17.21 -0.94
CA GLY A 135 2.90 17.19 0.37
C GLY A 135 1.37 17.20 0.34
N ARG A 136 0.74 17.23 -0.84
CA ARG A 136 -0.72 17.24 -1.01
C ARG A 136 -1.26 15.83 -1.22
N THR A 137 -0.66 15.08 -2.14
CA THR A 137 -1.02 13.71 -2.50
C THR A 137 -0.37 12.71 -1.55
N TYR A 138 0.90 12.95 -1.21
CA TYR A 138 1.74 12.02 -0.47
C TYR A 138 1.95 12.44 1.00
N ARG A 139 0.89 12.96 1.64
CA ARG A 139 0.91 13.40 3.04
C ARG A 139 0.75 12.22 4.02
N GLY A 140 1.86 11.53 4.27
CA GLY A 140 1.87 10.37 5.16
C GLY A 140 1.29 10.62 6.56
N LYS A 141 0.51 9.66 7.07
CA LYS A 141 0.01 9.62 8.45
C LYS A 141 0.40 8.37 9.20
N TRP A 142 0.28 7.22 8.54
CA TRP A 142 0.62 5.92 9.10
C TRP A 142 1.49 5.17 8.11
N PHE A 143 2.42 4.35 8.60
CA PHE A 143 3.15 3.42 7.76
C PHE A 143 3.33 2.08 8.46
N LEU A 144 3.50 1.02 7.67
CA LEU A 144 3.84 -0.31 8.13
C LEU A 144 5.04 -0.79 7.31
N ARG A 145 6.16 -1.06 7.97
CA ARG A 145 7.34 -1.67 7.36
C ARG A 145 7.13 -3.17 7.24
N ILE A 146 7.35 -3.70 6.04
CA ILE A 146 7.29 -5.14 5.76
C ILE A 146 8.64 -5.76 6.12
N ILE A 147 8.61 -6.83 6.89
CA ILE A 147 9.78 -7.59 7.37
C ILE A 147 9.79 -8.97 6.72
#